data_AF-A0A8X7XN72-F1
#
_entry.id   AF-A0A8X7XN72-F1
#
_cell.length_a   1.000
_cell.length_b   1.000
_cell.length_c   1.000
_cell.angle_alpha   90.00
_cell.angle_beta   90.00
_cell.angle_gamma   90.00
#
_symmetry.space_group_name_H-M   'P 1'
#
loop_
_entity.id
_entity.type
_entity.pdbx_description
1 polymer ?
#
loop_
_entity_poly.entity_id
_entity_poly.type
_entity_poly.pdbx_seq_one_letter_code
_entity_poly.pdbx_strand_id
1 'polypeptide(L)'
;MALEKCQAEWEELEKEFQQLQETHKIYKQKLDELTNLQTICSSSISKQKKSFSDLKYSFHLCKRTKNADELEIIRNIECQIKERKNVFFDMEAYLPKKNGPDGLMYQMFRNQFLAFSIYQSFVQFLQYYYQSGCLYRLRALGERNHLDLTVEGFQSWMWRGLTFLLPFLFFGHVFMLALTFLLLFLGNFLTTLKVVHQKFHKNKDKARKKE
;
A
#
# COMPACT_ATOMS: atom_id res chain seq x y z
N MET A 1 48.08 -18.89 30.53
CA MET A 1 47.83 -17.47 30.23
C MET A 1 46.92 -17.24 29.01
N ALA A 2 47.32 -17.47 27.75
CA ALA A 2 46.45 -17.16 26.61
C ALA A 2 45.20 -18.06 26.50
N LEU A 3 45.34 -19.36 26.80
CA LEU A 3 44.23 -20.32 26.76
C LEU A 3 43.21 -20.09 27.89
N GLU A 4 43.69 -19.79 29.11
CA GLU A 4 42.82 -19.48 30.25
C GLU A 4 42.00 -18.21 30.02
N LYS A 5 42.59 -17.20 29.37
CA LYS A 5 41.87 -15.99 28.98
C LYS A 5 40.76 -16.30 27.96
N CYS A 6 41.08 -17.10 26.94
CA CYS A 6 40.11 -17.54 25.93
C CYS A 6 38.97 -18.37 26.56
N GLN A 7 39.29 -19.21 27.55
CA GLN A 7 38.31 -20.00 28.27
C GLN A 7 37.39 -19.14 29.14
N ALA A 8 37.94 -18.13 29.83
CA ALA A 8 37.14 -17.18 30.59
C ALA A 8 36.20 -16.34 29.70
N GLU A 9 36.70 -15.88 28.54
CA GLU A 9 35.90 -15.18 27.53
C GLU A 9 34.76 -16.07 26.99
N TRP A 10 35.03 -17.36 26.76
CA TRP A 10 34.01 -18.32 26.34
C TRP A 10 32.93 -18.55 27.40
N GLU A 11 33.32 -18.70 28.68
CA GLU A 11 32.36 -18.87 29.78
C GLU A 11 31.50 -17.63 30.01
N GLU A 12 32.04 -16.43 29.78
CA GLU A 12 31.27 -15.19 29.81
C GLU A 12 30.26 -15.13 28.66
N LEU A 13 30.70 -15.45 27.44
CA LEU A 13 29.83 -15.50 26.26
C LEU A 13 28.69 -16.53 26.42
N GLU A 14 28.97 -17.69 27.03
CA GLU A 14 27.94 -18.70 27.30
C GLU A 14 26.91 -18.15 28.30
N LYS A 15 27.32 -17.43 29.34
CA LYS A 15 26.37 -16.78 30.27
C LYS A 15 25.50 -15.73 29.58
N GLU A 16 26.10 -14.89 28.74
CA GLU A 16 25.36 -13.92 27.93
C GLU A 16 24.34 -14.60 27.01
N PHE A 17 24.73 -15.71 26.38
CA PHE A 17 23.85 -16.48 25.52
C PHE A 17 22.66 -17.07 26.29
N GLN A 18 22.89 -17.64 27.48
CA GLN A 18 21.81 -18.15 28.34
C GLN A 18 20.85 -17.01 28.77
N GLN A 19 21.39 -15.85 29.12
CA GLN A 19 20.56 -14.68 29.46
C GLN A 19 19.74 -14.18 28.25
N LEU A 20 20.32 -14.19 27.05
CA LEU A 20 19.62 -13.85 25.82
C LEU A 20 18.48 -14.84 25.53
N GLN A 21 18.69 -16.14 25.75
CA GLN A 21 17.65 -17.15 25.57
C GLN A 21 16.45 -16.91 26.48
N GLU A 22 16.68 -16.63 27.77
CA GLU A 22 15.57 -16.33 28.70
C GLU A 22 14.87 -15.02 28.34
N THR A 23 15.63 -13.98 27.95
CA THR A 23 15.07 -12.71 27.46
C THR A 23 14.18 -12.92 26.23
N HIS A 24 14.63 -13.74 25.27
CA HIS A 24 13.86 -14.06 24.07
C HIS A 24 12.57 -14.84 24.40
N LYS A 25 12.62 -15.74 25.38
CA LYS A 25 11.43 -16.47 25.86
C LYS A 25 10.39 -15.53 26.45
N ILE A 26 10.81 -14.58 27.31
CA ILE A 26 9.93 -13.54 27.86
C ILE A 26 9.37 -12.66 26.75
N TYR A 27 10.21 -12.23 25.81
CA TYR A 27 9.79 -11.45 24.64
C TYR A 27 8.68 -12.16 23.86
N LYS A 28 8.85 -13.46 23.57
CA LYS A 28 7.86 -14.26 22.83
C LYS A 28 6.52 -14.30 23.56
N GLN A 29 6.54 -14.53 24.88
CA GLN A 29 5.31 -14.52 25.68
C GLN A 29 4.61 -13.15 25.64
N LYS A 30 5.37 -12.05 25.78
CA LYS A 30 4.81 -10.69 25.71
C LYS A 30 4.25 -10.37 24.34
N LEU A 31 4.86 -10.88 23.27
CA LEU A 31 4.38 -10.74 21.91
C LEU A 31 3.03 -11.45 21.71
N ASP A 32 2.87 -12.66 22.26
CA ASP A 32 1.62 -13.41 22.19
C ASP A 32 0.49 -12.70 22.99
N GLU A 33 0.79 -12.22 24.20
CA GLU A 33 -0.13 -11.41 25.02
C GLU A 33 -0.59 -10.15 24.26
N LEU A 34 0.37 -9.42 23.67
CA LEU A 34 0.09 -8.23 22.88
C LEU A 34 -0.77 -8.53 21.65
N THR A 35 -0.46 -9.61 20.92
CA THR A 35 -1.20 -10.01 19.71
C THR A 35 -2.66 -10.38 20.02
N ASN A 36 -2.88 -11.06 21.14
CA ASN A 36 -4.22 -11.38 21.62
C ASN A 36 -5.02 -10.11 21.95
N LEU A 37 -4.43 -9.18 22.70
CA LEU A 37 -5.05 -7.89 23.01
C LEU A 37 -5.37 -7.09 21.74
N GLN A 38 -4.44 -7.03 20.79
CA GLN A 38 -4.64 -6.36 19.51
C GLN A 38 -5.85 -6.95 18.74
N THR A 39 -6.00 -8.27 18.74
CA THR A 39 -7.12 -8.96 18.09
C THR A 39 -8.46 -8.67 18.77
N ILE A 40 -8.49 -8.67 20.11
CA ILE A 40 -9.68 -8.35 20.89
C ILE A 40 -10.09 -6.89 20.65
N CYS A 41 -9.15 -5.94 20.71
CA CYS A 41 -9.42 -4.54 20.45
C CYS A 41 -9.94 -4.32 19.03
N SER A 42 -9.25 -4.87 18.02
CA SER A 42 -9.62 -4.71 16.61
C SER A 42 -11.01 -5.28 16.31
N SER A 43 -11.31 -6.47 16.82
CA SER A 43 -12.61 -7.12 16.63
C SER A 43 -13.74 -6.39 17.36
N SER A 44 -13.49 -5.90 18.58
CA SER A 44 -14.48 -5.14 19.36
C SER A 44 -14.80 -3.79 18.74
N ILE A 45 -13.78 -3.05 18.27
CA ILE A 45 -13.97 -1.78 17.54
C ILE A 45 -14.76 -2.03 16.25
N SER A 46 -14.43 -3.08 15.51
CA SER A 46 -15.14 -3.44 14.27
C SER A 46 -16.61 -3.78 14.53
N LYS A 47 -16.91 -4.53 15.59
CA LYS A 47 -18.28 -4.84 16.03
C LYS A 47 -19.05 -3.56 16.38
N GLN A 48 -18.49 -2.66 17.19
CA GLN A 48 -19.17 -1.41 17.54
C GLN A 48 -19.40 -0.51 16.33
N LYS A 49 -18.42 -0.39 15.42
CA LYS A 49 -18.59 0.36 14.16
C LYS A 49 -19.73 -0.19 13.31
N LYS A 50 -19.86 -1.52 13.22
CA LYS A 50 -20.98 -2.18 12.53
C LYS A 50 -22.31 -1.82 13.21
N SER A 51 -22.42 -2.00 14.52
CA SER A 51 -23.64 -1.64 15.26
C SER A 51 -24.03 -0.17 15.11
N PHE A 52 -23.06 0.76 15.05
CA PHE A 52 -23.35 2.16 14.77
C PHE A 52 -23.85 2.41 13.34
N SER A 53 -23.37 1.64 12.36
CA SER A 53 -23.88 1.69 10.98
C SER A 53 -25.32 1.20 10.91
N ASP A 54 -25.62 0.09 11.57
CA ASP A 54 -26.96 -0.49 11.64
C ASP A 54 -27.93 0.47 12.34
N LEU A 55 -27.51 1.05 13.48
CA LEU A 55 -28.30 2.04 14.22
C LEU A 55 -28.56 3.32 13.40
N LYS A 56 -27.57 3.79 12.64
CA LYS A 56 -27.75 4.94 11.74
C LYS A 56 -28.79 4.66 10.65
N TYR A 57 -28.84 3.43 10.13
CA TYR A 57 -29.87 3.01 9.19
C TYR A 57 -31.27 3.03 9.84
N SER A 58 -31.39 2.51 11.06
CA SER A 58 -32.65 2.59 11.85
C SER A 58 -33.10 4.02 12.11
N PHE A 59 -32.19 4.96 12.42
CA PHE A 59 -32.55 6.38 12.57
C PHE A 59 -33.03 7.02 11.28
N HIS A 60 -32.48 6.62 10.14
CA HIS A 60 -32.96 7.09 8.84
C HIS A 60 -34.40 6.60 8.57
N LEU A 61 -34.76 5.40 9.01
CA LEU A 61 -36.13 4.89 8.96
C LEU A 61 -37.07 5.65 9.92
N CYS A 62 -36.61 5.97 11.13
CA CYS A 62 -37.37 6.74 12.13
C CYS A 62 -37.57 8.22 11.75
N LYS A 63 -36.73 8.82 10.91
CA LYS A 63 -36.87 10.22 10.47
C LYS A 63 -38.17 10.57 9.72
N ARG A 64 -39.03 9.57 9.48
CA ARG A 64 -40.41 9.76 8.99
C ARG A 64 -41.38 10.24 10.08
N THR A 65 -41.05 10.14 11.37
CA THR A 65 -41.86 10.72 12.45
C THR A 65 -41.58 12.22 12.63
N LYS A 66 -42.62 13.02 12.93
CA LYS A 66 -42.58 14.50 12.99
C LYS A 66 -42.43 15.06 14.42
N ASN A 67 -42.10 14.22 15.41
CA ASN A 67 -42.05 14.62 16.81
C ASN A 67 -40.71 15.31 17.13
N ALA A 68 -40.76 16.51 17.71
CA ALA A 68 -39.58 17.31 18.04
C ALA A 68 -38.68 16.62 19.08
N ASP A 69 -39.28 16.00 20.10
CA ASP A 69 -38.57 15.31 21.18
C ASP A 69 -37.79 14.08 20.68
N GLU A 70 -38.38 13.31 19.76
CA GLU A 70 -37.72 12.16 19.12
C GLU A 70 -36.52 12.60 18.28
N LEU A 71 -36.64 13.73 17.58
CA LEU A 71 -35.55 14.29 16.77
C LEU A 71 -34.37 14.74 17.64
N GLU A 72 -34.64 15.27 18.83
CA GLU A 72 -33.62 15.67 19.79
C GLU A 72 -32.87 14.45 20.37
N ILE A 73 -33.59 13.38 20.70
CA ILE A 73 -33.01 12.10 21.15
C ILE A 73 -32.09 11.54 20.06
N ILE A 74 -32.54 11.50 18.80
CA ILE A 74 -31.73 11.05 17.66
C ILE A 74 -30.46 11.90 17.55
N ARG A 75 -30.58 13.24 17.65
CA ARG A 75 -29.43 14.15 17.58
C ARG A 75 -28.42 13.90 18.69
N ASN A 76 -28.88 13.68 19.92
CA ASN A 76 -28.03 13.36 21.05
C ASN A 76 -27.27 12.04 20.82
N ILE A 77 -27.95 11.01 20.33
CA ILE A 77 -27.31 9.72 20.04
C ILE A 77 -26.32 9.85 18.87
N GLU A 78 -26.64 10.60 17.81
CA GLU A 78 -25.70 10.89 16.72
C GLU A 78 -24.44 11.62 17.21
N CYS A 79 -24.59 12.55 18.16
CA CYS A 79 -23.47 13.24 18.81
C CYS A 79 -22.56 12.26 19.57
N GLN A 80 -23.16 11.40 20.40
CA GLN A 80 -22.42 10.37 21.14
C GLN A 80 -21.73 9.36 20.21
N ILE A 81 -22.36 8.96 19.10
CA ILE A 81 -21.74 8.11 18.08
C ILE A 81 -20.52 8.80 17.48
N LYS A 82 -20.61 10.11 17.20
CA LYS A 82 -19.49 10.88 16.65
C LYS A 82 -18.31 10.96 17.62
N GLU A 83 -18.58 11.20 18.90
CA GLU A 83 -17.56 11.23 19.94
C GLU A 83 -16.87 9.86 20.10
N ARG A 84 -17.63 8.77 20.17
CA ARG A 84 -17.08 7.40 20.23
C ARG A 84 -16.26 7.05 18.99
N LYS A 85 -16.65 7.51 17.80
CA LYS A 85 -15.86 7.34 16.57
C LYS A 85 -14.51 8.05 16.62
N ASN A 86 -14.42 9.21 17.27
CA ASN A 86 -13.15 9.91 17.49
C ASN A 86 -12.25 9.10 18.43
N VAL A 87 -12.81 8.58 19.52
CA VAL A 87 -12.08 7.70 20.46
C VAL A 87 -11.56 6.45 19.75
N PHE A 88 -12.38 5.82 18.89
CA PHE A 88 -11.93 4.66 18.10
C PHE A 88 -10.82 5.01 17.14
N PHE A 89 -10.86 6.19 16.53
CA PHE A 89 -9.80 6.64 15.65
C PHE A 89 -8.46 6.76 16.40
N ASP A 90 -8.48 7.30 17.62
CA ASP A 90 -7.29 7.37 18.47
C ASP A 90 -6.82 5.98 18.90
N MET A 91 -7.74 5.09 19.30
CA MET A 91 -7.41 3.69 19.64
C MET A 91 -6.79 2.93 18.45
N GLU A 92 -7.36 3.07 17.25
CA GLU A 92 -6.84 2.45 16.02
C GLU A 92 -5.48 3.02 15.58
N ALA A 93 -5.08 4.18 16.08
CA ALA A 93 -3.75 4.73 15.79
C ALA A 93 -2.62 3.92 16.47
N TYR A 94 -2.91 3.28 17.61
CA TYR A 94 -1.98 2.43 18.35
C TYR A 94 -2.07 0.95 17.94
N LEU A 95 -3.15 0.56 17.26
CA LEU A 95 -3.28 -0.78 16.72
C LEU A 95 -2.43 -0.92 15.45
N PRO A 96 -1.87 -2.13 15.20
CA PRO A 96 -1.17 -2.38 13.96
C PRO A 96 -2.11 -2.13 12.79
N LYS A 97 -1.73 -1.17 11.94
CA LYS A 97 -2.46 -0.91 10.71
C LYS A 97 -2.30 -2.13 9.81
N LYS A 98 -3.38 -2.54 9.16
CA LYS A 98 -3.33 -3.58 8.12
C LYS A 98 -2.42 -3.12 6.98
N ASN A 99 -1.13 -3.39 7.09
CA ASN A 99 -0.13 -3.17 6.06
C ASN A 99 -0.02 -4.46 5.22
N GLY A 100 -1.15 -4.89 4.64
CA GLY A 100 -1.27 -6.14 3.91
C GLY A 100 -2.25 -6.02 2.74
N PRO A 101 -2.65 -7.14 2.11
CA PRO A 101 -3.51 -7.15 0.92
C PRO A 101 -4.88 -6.47 1.10
N ASP A 102 -5.34 -6.34 2.35
CA ASP A 102 -6.57 -5.65 2.75
C ASP A 102 -6.39 -4.14 2.97
N GLY A 103 -5.16 -3.62 2.92
CA GLY A 103 -4.89 -2.21 3.13
C GLY A 103 -5.40 -1.36 1.96
N LEU A 104 -6.11 -0.28 2.25
CA LEU A 104 -6.65 0.64 1.21
C LEU A 104 -5.58 1.08 0.21
N MET A 105 -4.38 1.40 0.69
CA MET A 105 -3.26 1.83 -0.15
C MET A 105 -2.76 0.71 -1.05
N TYR A 106 -2.66 -0.53 -0.53
CA TYR A 106 -2.26 -1.68 -1.32
C TYR A 106 -3.33 -2.03 -2.36
N GLN A 107 -4.62 -1.96 -2.02
CA GLN A 107 -5.68 -2.24 -2.99
C GLN A 107 -5.74 -1.22 -4.12
N MET A 108 -5.54 0.07 -3.82
CA MET A 108 -5.46 1.12 -4.85
C MET A 108 -4.24 0.93 -5.77
N PHE A 109 -3.08 0.62 -5.18
CA PHE A 109 -1.85 0.34 -5.93
C PHE A 109 -1.96 -0.96 -6.76
N ARG A 110 -2.55 -2.01 -6.21
CA ARG A 110 -2.62 -3.35 -6.80
C ARG A 110 -3.26 -3.32 -8.17
N ASN A 111 -4.41 -2.66 -8.33
CA ASN A 111 -5.10 -2.62 -9.62
C ASN A 111 -4.27 -1.90 -10.69
N GLN A 112 -3.58 -0.82 -10.31
CA GLN A 112 -2.69 -0.07 -11.21
C GLN A 112 -1.46 -0.90 -11.58
N PHE A 113 -0.84 -1.59 -10.62
CA PHE A 113 0.30 -2.47 -10.83
C PHE A 113 -0.05 -3.68 -11.71
N LEU A 114 -1.24 -4.25 -11.56
CA LEU A 114 -1.69 -5.39 -12.34
C LEU A 114 -1.95 -5.00 -13.80
N ALA A 115 -2.59 -3.84 -14.02
CA ALA A 115 -2.75 -3.27 -15.36
C ALA A 115 -1.39 -2.96 -16.01
N PHE A 116 -0.45 -2.39 -15.25
CA PHE A 116 0.93 -2.18 -15.69
C PHE A 116 1.62 -3.50 -16.10
N SER A 117 1.48 -4.54 -15.29
CA SER A 117 2.13 -5.83 -15.55
C SER A 117 1.60 -6.47 -16.83
N ILE A 118 0.29 -6.38 -17.09
CA ILE A 118 -0.34 -6.85 -18.34
C ILE A 118 0.18 -6.03 -19.53
N TYR A 119 0.20 -4.71 -19.39
CA TYR A 119 0.72 -3.81 -20.42
C TYR A 119 2.19 -4.10 -20.74
N GLN A 120 3.05 -4.25 -19.73
CA GLN A 120 4.45 -4.62 -19.93
C GLN A 120 4.61 -5.99 -20.59
N SER A 121 3.81 -6.98 -20.21
CA SER A 121 3.83 -8.30 -20.87
C SER A 121 3.47 -8.21 -22.36
N PHE A 122 2.50 -7.36 -22.71
CA PHE A 122 2.12 -7.11 -24.09
C PHE A 122 3.22 -6.39 -24.87
N VAL A 123 3.85 -5.36 -24.28
CA VAL A 123 4.99 -4.66 -24.89
C VAL A 123 6.17 -5.61 -25.10
N GLN A 124 6.48 -6.44 -24.11
CA GLN A 124 7.54 -7.44 -24.17
C GLN A 124 7.29 -8.46 -25.29
N PHE A 125 6.03 -8.87 -25.48
CA PHE A 125 5.64 -9.75 -26.58
C PHE A 125 5.86 -9.11 -27.95
N LEU A 126 5.47 -7.84 -28.13
CA LEU A 126 5.71 -7.10 -29.38
C LEU A 126 7.22 -6.90 -29.65
N GLN A 127 7.99 -6.60 -28.62
CA GLN A 127 9.45 -6.49 -28.71
C GLN A 127 10.08 -7.83 -29.11
N TYR A 128 9.65 -8.93 -28.49
CA TYR A 128 10.12 -10.28 -28.83
C TYR A 128 9.81 -10.65 -30.28
N TYR A 129 8.60 -10.37 -30.76
CA TYR A 129 8.21 -10.64 -32.15
C TYR A 129 9.04 -9.83 -33.14
N TYR A 130 9.25 -8.54 -32.84
CA TYR A 130 10.10 -7.67 -33.65
C TYR A 130 11.55 -8.16 -33.72
N GLN A 131 12.15 -8.50 -32.57
CA GLN A 131 13.52 -8.99 -32.47
C GLN A 131 13.70 -10.35 -33.16
N SER A 132 12.78 -11.28 -32.93
CA SER A 132 12.78 -12.61 -33.57
C SER A 132 12.64 -12.49 -35.09
N GLY A 133 11.77 -11.60 -35.57
CA GLY A 133 11.62 -11.31 -37.00
C GLY A 133 12.88 -10.69 -37.61
N CYS A 134 13.55 -9.78 -36.90
CA CYS A 134 14.84 -9.24 -37.35
C CYS A 134 15.89 -10.34 -37.44
N LEU A 135 16.00 -11.21 -36.44
CA LEU A 135 16.96 -12.31 -36.40
C LEU A 135 16.74 -13.34 -37.52
N TYR A 136 15.48 -13.74 -37.74
CA TYR A 136 15.15 -14.70 -38.80
C TYR A 136 15.51 -14.17 -40.19
N ARG A 137 15.26 -12.87 -40.43
CA ARG A 137 15.62 -12.23 -41.69
C ARG A 137 17.12 -11.99 -41.82
N LEU A 138 17.82 -11.62 -40.75
CA LEU A 138 19.29 -11.57 -40.73
C LEU A 138 19.90 -12.93 -41.11
N ARG A 139 19.37 -14.02 -40.57
CA ARG A 139 19.79 -15.38 -40.94
C ARG A 139 19.53 -15.68 -42.42
N ALA A 140 18.33 -15.37 -42.92
CA ALA A 140 17.99 -15.55 -44.34
C ALA A 140 18.78 -14.65 -45.30
N LEU A 141 19.26 -13.49 -44.83
CA LEU A 141 20.12 -12.58 -45.60
C LEU A 141 21.59 -13.02 -45.55
N GLY A 142 22.04 -13.62 -44.45
CA GLY A 142 23.38 -14.22 -44.34
C GLY A 142 23.58 -15.48 -45.19
N GLU A 143 22.49 -16.17 -45.55
CA GLU A 143 22.50 -17.30 -46.49
C GLU A 143 22.45 -16.87 -47.97
N ARG A 144 22.24 -15.58 -48.30
CA ARG A 144 22.21 -15.08 -49.68
C ARG A 144 23.57 -14.55 -50.12
N ASN A 145 23.86 -14.68 -51.42
CA ASN A 145 25.14 -14.26 -52.02
C ASN A 145 25.43 -12.76 -51.77
N HIS A 146 26.68 -12.47 -51.40
CA HIS A 146 27.23 -11.20 -50.91
C HIS A 146 26.94 -9.93 -51.74
N LEU A 147 26.45 -10.06 -52.97
CA LEU A 147 26.28 -8.95 -53.93
C LEU A 147 24.87 -8.34 -53.96
N ASP A 148 23.87 -8.94 -53.31
CA ASP A 148 22.46 -8.52 -53.44
C ASP A 148 21.95 -7.55 -52.36
N LEU A 149 22.80 -7.09 -51.42
CA LEU A 149 22.37 -6.17 -50.36
C LEU A 149 23.22 -4.91 -50.24
N THR A 150 22.60 -3.77 -50.54
CA THR A 150 23.09 -2.47 -50.06
C THR A 150 22.72 -2.32 -48.58
N VAL A 151 23.70 -1.93 -47.76
CA VAL A 151 23.55 -1.72 -46.31
C VAL A 151 22.42 -0.72 -45.98
N GLU A 152 22.17 0.24 -46.88
CA GLU A 152 21.10 1.24 -46.77
C GLU A 152 19.69 0.64 -46.86
N GLY A 153 19.49 -0.39 -47.70
CA GLY A 153 18.21 -1.08 -47.83
C GLY A 153 17.82 -1.84 -46.56
N PHE A 154 18.81 -2.45 -45.91
CA PHE A 154 18.64 -3.13 -44.62
C PHE A 154 18.33 -2.15 -43.47
N GLN A 155 19.04 -1.01 -43.40
CA GLN A 155 18.79 0.01 -42.37
C GLN A 155 17.42 0.68 -42.52
N SER A 156 17.03 1.10 -43.72
CA SER A 156 15.71 1.70 -44.00
C SER A 156 14.57 0.73 -43.65
N TRP A 157 14.77 -0.55 -43.94
CA TRP A 157 13.83 -1.62 -43.63
C TRP A 157 13.64 -1.85 -42.13
N MET A 158 14.73 -1.93 -41.36
CA MET A 158 14.69 -2.10 -39.91
C MET A 158 14.04 -0.90 -39.22
N TRP A 159 14.36 0.32 -39.68
CA TRP A 159 13.75 1.56 -39.18
C TRP A 159 12.24 1.61 -39.38
N ARG A 160 11.71 1.06 -40.47
CA ARG A 160 10.27 1.01 -40.72
C ARG A 160 9.50 0.19 -39.69
N GLY A 161 10.04 -0.96 -39.28
CA GLY A 161 9.46 -1.77 -38.22
C GLY A 161 9.64 -1.16 -36.82
N LEU A 162 10.79 -0.53 -36.57
CA LEU A 162 11.07 0.14 -35.31
C LEU A 162 10.19 1.37 -35.09
N THR A 163 9.93 2.15 -36.14
CA THR A 163 9.09 3.37 -36.10
C THR A 163 7.63 3.05 -35.73
N PHE A 164 7.15 1.83 -36.01
CA PHE A 164 5.83 1.39 -35.56
C PHE A 164 5.79 1.09 -34.05
N LEU A 165 6.89 0.55 -33.49
CA LEU A 165 6.98 0.16 -32.08
C LEU A 165 7.28 1.36 -31.15
N LEU A 166 8.03 2.34 -31.65
CA LEU A 166 8.58 3.47 -30.88
C LEU A 166 7.50 4.37 -30.23
N PRO A 167 6.38 4.72 -30.90
CA PRO A 167 5.30 5.47 -30.27
C PRO A 167 4.66 4.69 -29.12
N PHE A 168 4.46 3.39 -29.28
CA PHE A 168 3.86 2.55 -28.24
C PHE A 168 4.77 2.45 -27.02
N LEU A 169 6.08 2.37 -27.23
CA LEU A 169 7.10 2.39 -26.18
C LEU A 169 7.15 3.75 -25.48
N PHE A 170 7.27 4.84 -26.25
CA PHE A 170 7.44 6.18 -25.71
C PHE A 170 6.21 6.65 -24.94
N PHE A 171 5.02 6.60 -25.54
CA PHE A 171 3.79 7.02 -24.87
C PHE A 171 3.45 6.10 -23.70
N GLY A 172 3.73 4.80 -23.80
CA GLY A 172 3.61 3.85 -22.71
C GLY A 172 4.43 4.22 -21.48
N HIS A 173 5.74 4.42 -21.66
CA HIS A 173 6.65 4.75 -20.57
C HIS A 173 6.38 6.13 -19.98
N VAL A 174 6.05 7.14 -20.80
CA VAL A 174 5.68 8.48 -20.33
C VAL A 174 4.38 8.45 -19.53
N PHE A 175 3.36 7.72 -20.00
CA PHE A 175 2.12 7.52 -19.27
C PHE A 175 2.35 6.84 -17.91
N MET A 176 3.27 5.87 -17.84
CA MET A 176 3.64 5.19 -16.60
C MET A 176 4.40 6.09 -15.61
N LEU A 177 5.29 6.95 -16.11
CA LEU A 177 5.93 7.98 -15.29
C LEU A 177 4.89 8.96 -14.71
N ALA A 178 3.90 9.36 -15.50
CA ALA A 178 2.81 10.20 -15.02
C ALA A 178 1.95 9.52 -13.95
N LEU A 179 1.63 8.23 -14.12
CA LEU A 179 0.87 7.46 -13.13
C LEU A 179 1.61 7.26 -11.82
N THR A 180 2.91 6.94 -11.87
CA THR A 180 3.72 6.77 -10.64
C THR A 180 3.89 8.08 -9.89
N PHE A 181 4.13 9.19 -10.60
CA PHE A 181 4.14 10.53 -10.00
C PHE A 181 2.79 10.87 -9.35
N LEU A 182 1.67 10.62 -10.04
CA LEU A 182 0.34 10.89 -9.50
C LEU A 182 0.08 10.10 -8.22
N LEU A 183 0.49 8.83 -8.15
CA LEU A 183 0.30 7.98 -6.98
C LEU A 183 1.11 8.49 -5.78
N LEU A 184 2.38 8.85 -6.00
CA LEU A 184 3.24 9.46 -4.97
C LEU A 184 2.67 10.80 -4.48
N PHE A 185 2.23 11.63 -5.42
CA PHE A 185 1.60 12.91 -5.11
C PHE A 185 0.34 12.71 -4.29
N LEU A 186 -0.54 11.78 -4.69
CA LEU A 186 -1.80 11.52 -4.00
C LEU A 186 -1.57 10.96 -2.59
N GLY A 187 -0.59 10.07 -2.40
CA GLY A 187 -0.20 9.55 -1.09
C GLY A 187 0.29 10.65 -0.14
N ASN A 188 1.17 11.52 -0.65
CA ASN A 188 1.70 12.68 0.10
C ASN A 188 0.60 13.72 0.39
N PHE A 189 -0.31 13.93 -0.56
CA PHE A 189 -1.45 14.82 -0.40
C PHE A 189 -2.43 14.31 0.65
N LEU A 190 -2.82 13.03 0.60
CA LEU A 190 -3.74 12.42 1.56
C LEU A 190 -3.17 12.41 2.98
N THR A 191 -1.88 12.13 3.14
CA THR A 191 -1.20 12.20 4.45
C THR A 191 -1.16 13.64 4.98
N THR A 192 -0.82 14.61 4.14
CA THR A 192 -0.84 16.04 4.51
C THR A 192 -2.23 16.50 4.91
N LEU A 193 -3.25 16.16 4.12
CA LEU A 193 -4.64 16.52 4.38
C LEU A 193 -5.14 15.91 5.70
N LYS A 194 -4.76 14.66 5.99
CA LYS A 194 -5.07 14.00 7.27
C LYS A 194 -4.42 14.71 8.45
N VAL A 195 -3.15 15.11 8.33
CA VAL A 195 -2.44 15.87 9.37
C VAL A 195 -3.06 17.25 9.59
N VAL A 196 -3.42 17.94 8.52
CA VAL A 196 -4.10 19.25 8.58
C VAL A 196 -5.47 19.11 9.24
N HIS A 197 -6.26 18.12 8.84
CA HIS A 197 -7.56 17.85 9.45
C HIS A 197 -7.43 17.54 10.96
N GLN A 198 -6.44 16.73 11.34
CA GLN A 198 -6.15 16.42 12.74
C GLN A 198 -5.73 17.67 13.54
N LYS A 199 -4.85 18.53 12.97
CA LYS A 199 -4.47 19.81 13.58
C LYS A 199 -5.66 20.74 13.76
N PHE A 200 -6.54 20.82 12.76
CA PHE A 200 -7.72 21.68 12.81
C PHE A 200 -8.69 21.24 13.91
N HIS A 201 -8.93 19.93 14.05
CA HIS A 201 -9.78 19.38 15.10
C HIS A 201 -9.17 19.64 16.49
N LYS A 202 -7.87 19.34 16.67
CA LYS A 202 -7.14 19.59 17.93
C LYS A 202 -7.11 21.07 18.34
N ASN A 203 -6.99 21.99 17.39
CA ASN A 203 -7.06 23.43 17.66
C ASN A 203 -8.47 23.89 18.05
N LYS A 204 -9.52 23.34 17.42
CA LYS A 204 -10.91 23.60 17.83
C LYS A 204 -11.18 23.14 19.26
N ASP A 205 -10.69 21.97 19.65
CA ASP A 205 -10.87 21.42 21.00
C ASP A 205 -10.10 22.22 22.05
N LYS A 206 -8.92 22.77 21.69
CA LYS A 206 -8.17 23.70 22.56
C LYS A 206 -8.85 25.07 22.73
N ALA A 207 -9.51 25.59 21.70
CA ALA A 207 -10.23 26.85 21.77
C ALA A 207 -11.45 26.73 22.71
N ARG A 208 -12.22 25.63 22.61
CA ARG A 208 -13.37 25.37 23.47
C ARG A 208 -13.06 25.13 24.95
N LYS A 209 -11.82 24.76 25.29
CA LYS A 209 -11.37 24.60 26.69
C LYS A 209 -10.85 25.89 27.32
N LYS A 210 -10.74 26.98 26.56
CA LYS A 210 -10.28 28.29 27.02
C LYS A 210 -11.43 29.29 27.20
N GLU A 211 -12.64 28.93 26.79
CA GLU A 211 -13.91 29.60 27.11
C GLU A 211 -14.57 28.90 28.28
#